data_AF-A0A8S0HCZ8-F1
#
_entry.id   AF-A0A8S0HCZ8-F1
#
_cell.length_a   1.000
_cell.length_b   1.000
_cell.length_c   1.000
_cell.angle_alpha   90.00
_cell.angle_beta   90.00
_cell.angle_gamma   90.00
#
_symmetry.space_group_name_H-M   'P 1'
#
loop_
_entity.id
_entity.type
_entity.pdbx_description
1 polymer ?
#
loop_
_entity_poly.entity_id
_entity_poly.type
_entity_poly.pdbx_seq_one_letter_code
_entity_poly.pdbx_strand_id
1 'polypeptide(L)'
;MLLGEGHCFRDQVLEACPTLTKGNDGAKHTTVESSSLETIRHMVASGLGISILPLSAVDSHHYAPGVIEVRPLTPPVPFRTVAIAWRASFPRPKAIEILADSIRLCSVAKPPAAS
;
A
#
# COMPACT_ATOMS: atom_id res chain seq x y z
N MET A 1 -5.10 11.25 2.11
CA MET A 1 -3.74 11.33 2.68
C MET A 1 -2.83 10.37 1.96
N LEU A 2 -1.62 10.79 1.62
CA LEU A 2 -0.60 9.97 0.97
C LEU A 2 0.73 10.10 1.73
N LEU A 3 1.62 9.12 1.54
CA LEU A 3 3.01 9.20 2.03
C LEU A 3 3.72 10.41 1.43
N GLY A 4 4.77 10.87 2.11
CA GLY A 4 5.66 11.91 1.63
C GLY A 4 6.39 11.53 0.33
N GLU A 5 7.08 12.51 -0.26
CA GLU A 5 7.90 12.30 -1.45
C GLU A 5 9.06 11.31 -1.19
N GLY A 6 9.52 10.62 -2.23
CA GLY A 6 10.58 9.60 -2.14
C GLY A 6 10.09 8.18 -1.88
N HIS A 7 8.79 7.98 -1.63
CA HIS A 7 8.19 6.66 -1.56
C HIS A 7 7.55 6.27 -2.90
N CYS A 8 8.06 5.22 -3.55
CA CYS A 8 7.51 4.73 -4.83
C CYS A 8 6.00 4.41 -4.77
N PHE A 9 5.48 4.09 -3.58
CA PHE A 9 4.06 3.85 -3.38
C PHE A 9 3.20 5.12 -3.56
N ARG A 10 3.70 6.30 -3.18
CA ARG A 10 3.02 7.58 -3.43
C ARG A 10 2.83 7.77 -4.93
N ASP A 11 3.91 7.60 -5.69
CA ASP A 11 3.91 7.79 -7.14
C ASP A 11 2.97 6.79 -7.83
N GLN A 12 3.02 5.51 -7.41
CA GLN A 12 2.10 4.48 -7.88
C GLN A 12 0.63 4.85 -7.65
N VAL A 13 0.31 5.43 -6.48
CA VAL A 13 -1.06 5.86 -6.16
C VAL A 13 -1.48 7.07 -7.01
N LEU A 14 -0.59 8.04 -7.21
CA LEU A 14 -0.86 9.22 -8.05
C LEU A 14 -1.03 8.85 -9.53
N GLU A 15 -0.26 7.87 -10.03
CA GLU A 15 -0.40 7.34 -11.39
C GLU A 15 -1.71 6.57 -11.56
N ALA A 16 -2.05 5.72 -10.58
CA ALA A 16 -3.26 4.91 -10.60
C ALA A 16 -4.56 5.73 -10.43
N CYS A 17 -4.49 6.88 -9.77
CA CYS A 17 -5.65 7.73 -9.50
C CYS A 17 -5.39 9.17 -9.97
N PRO A 18 -5.52 9.47 -11.28
CA PRO A 18 -5.23 10.78 -11.85
C PRO A 18 -6.07 11.93 -11.27
N THR A 19 -7.23 11.61 -10.69
CA THR A 19 -8.10 12.54 -9.96
C THR A 19 -7.47 13.08 -8.69
N LEU A 20 -6.48 12.38 -8.10
CA LEU A 20 -5.71 12.87 -6.97
C LEU A 20 -4.67 13.92 -7.40
N THR A 21 -4.16 13.79 -8.62
CA THR A 21 -3.12 14.66 -9.22
C THR A 21 -3.72 15.96 -9.75
N LYS A 22 -4.91 15.90 -10.34
CA LYS A 22 -5.66 17.06 -10.84
C LYS A 22 -6.50 17.62 -9.70
N GLY A 23 -5.90 18.50 -8.88
CA GLY A 23 -6.61 19.22 -7.83
C GLY A 23 -7.78 20.01 -8.39
N ASN A 24 -8.97 19.41 -8.37
CA ASN A 24 -10.21 20.07 -8.76
C ASN A 24 -10.76 20.81 -7.52
N ASP A 25 -10.65 22.13 -7.52
CA ASP A 25 -11.43 23.15 -6.79
C ASP A 25 -11.99 22.81 -5.39
N GLY A 26 -11.20 22.16 -4.53
CA GLY A 26 -11.51 22.10 -3.08
C GLY A 26 -10.95 20.92 -2.31
N ALA A 27 -10.64 19.80 -2.98
CA ALA A 27 -10.13 18.60 -2.32
C ALA A 27 -8.62 18.44 -2.55
N LYS A 28 -7.80 19.26 -1.87
CA LYS A 28 -6.34 19.02 -1.80
C LYS A 28 -6.13 17.70 -1.05
N HIS A 29 -5.51 16.70 -1.67
CA HIS A 29 -5.05 15.54 -0.93
C HIS A 29 -3.99 16.01 0.08
N THR A 30 -4.21 15.78 1.38
CA THR A 30 -3.21 16.11 2.39
C THR A 30 -2.02 15.18 2.20
N THR A 31 -0.92 15.71 1.66
CA THR A 31 0.38 15.06 1.77
C THR A 31 0.76 15.13 3.23
N VAL A 32 0.96 13.97 3.85
CA VAL A 32 1.54 13.93 5.18
C VAL A 32 3.02 13.67 4.96
N GLU A 33 3.88 14.50 5.54
CA GLU A 33 5.34 14.28 5.65
C GLU A 33 5.65 13.08 6.58
N SER A 34 4.84 12.04 6.51
CA SER A 34 5.01 10.79 7.23
C SER A 34 5.55 9.74 6.28
N SER A 35 6.53 8.98 6.78
CA SER A 35 7.21 7.92 6.05
C SER A 35 6.60 6.53 6.29
N SER A 36 5.53 6.42 7.09
CA SER A 36 4.95 5.14 7.50
C SER A 36 3.46 5.02 7.19
N LEU A 37 3.08 3.89 6.58
CA LEU A 37 1.69 3.51 6.36
C LEU A 37 0.91 3.38 7.69
N GLU A 38 1.58 3.02 8.79
CA GLU A 38 0.94 2.89 10.10
C GLU A 38 0.53 4.26 10.67
N THR A 39 1.35 5.28 10.51
CA THR A 39 0.96 6.65 10.91
C THR A 39 -0.24 7.12 10.10
N ILE A 40 -0.27 6.84 8.80
CA ILE A 40 -1.42 7.14 7.95
C ILE A 40 -2.67 6.41 8.44
N ARG A 41 -2.56 5.12 8.77
CA ARG A 41 -3.67 4.36 9.34
C ARG A 41 -4.20 5.00 10.62
N HIS A 42 -3.32 5.41 11.53
CA HIS A 42 -3.73 6.08 12.78
C HIS A 42 -4.48 7.38 12.51
N MET A 43 -4.05 8.18 11.54
CA MET A 43 -4.76 9.41 11.15
C MET A 43 -6.12 9.13 10.50
N VAL A 44 -6.24 8.05 9.72
CA VAL A 44 -7.55 7.61 9.18
C VAL A 44 -8.46 7.19 10.33
N ALA A 45 -7.95 6.39 11.28
CA ALA A 45 -8.70 5.95 12.45
C ALA A 45 -9.14 7.10 13.36
N SER A 46 -8.39 8.20 13.40
CA SER A 46 -8.76 9.42 14.13
C SER A 46 -9.71 10.34 13.35
N GLY A 47 -10.15 9.93 12.14
CA GLY A 47 -11.08 10.70 11.32
C GLY A 47 -10.46 11.83 10.51
N LEU A 48 -9.13 11.88 10.35
CA LEU A 48 -8.44 12.96 9.62
C LEU A 48 -8.62 12.86 8.09
N GLY A 49 -9.14 11.75 7.58
CA GLY A 49 -9.49 11.57 6.18
C GLY A 49 -9.36 10.12 5.72
N ILE A 50 -9.21 9.93 4.41
CA ILE A 50 -9.06 8.63 3.77
C ILE A 50 -7.65 8.44 3.18
N SER A 51 -7.25 7.19 2.95
CA SER A 51 -6.00 6.85 2.28
C SER A 51 -6.13 5.59 1.44
N ILE A 52 -5.11 5.31 0.62
CA ILE A 52 -4.99 4.11 -0.20
C ILE A 52 -3.87 3.26 0.39
N LEU A 53 -4.14 1.96 0.58
CA LEU A 53 -3.19 1.00 1.15
C LEU A 53 -2.96 -0.16 0.18
N PRO A 54 -1.76 -0.76 0.17
CA PRO A 54 -1.57 -2.05 -0.49
C PRO A 54 -2.33 -3.14 0.29
N LEU A 55 -2.79 -4.17 -0.42
CA LEU A 55 -3.58 -5.26 0.17
C LEU A 55 -2.89 -5.91 1.39
N SER A 56 -1.57 -6.09 1.33
CA SER A 56 -0.78 -6.66 2.42
C SER A 56 -0.80 -5.86 3.73
N ALA A 57 -1.24 -4.60 3.70
CA ALA A 57 -1.34 -3.73 4.87
C ALA A 57 -2.79 -3.58 5.38
N VAL A 58 -3.78 -4.22 4.76
CA VAL A 58 -5.19 -4.06 5.17
C VAL A 58 -5.40 -4.63 6.58
N ASP A 59 -5.08 -5.91 6.77
CA ASP A 59 -5.36 -6.63 8.03
C ASP A 59 -4.26 -6.47 9.10
N SER A 60 -3.22 -5.70 8.82
CA SER A 60 -2.08 -5.52 9.74
C SER A 60 -2.36 -4.45 10.81
N HIS A 61 -3.49 -4.53 11.52
CA HIS A 61 -3.86 -3.55 12.55
C HIS A 61 -4.53 -4.14 13.79
N HIS A 62 -4.41 -3.43 14.92
CA HIS A 62 -5.02 -3.80 16.20
C HIS A 62 -6.31 -3.04 16.53
N TYR A 63 -6.90 -2.35 15.55
CA TYR A 63 -8.14 -1.62 15.76
C TYR A 63 -9.34 -2.56 15.93
N ALA A 64 -10.26 -2.17 16.82
CA ALA A 64 -11.53 -2.85 16.99
C ALA A 64 -12.37 -2.76 15.70
N PRO A 65 -13.29 -3.72 15.46
CA PRO A 65 -14.20 -3.67 14.32
C PRO A 65 -14.97 -2.33 14.25
N GLY A 66 -15.12 -1.78 13.04
CA GLY A 66 -15.84 -0.53 12.78
C GLY A 66 -15.04 0.76 12.99
N VAL A 67 -13.77 0.69 13.42
CA VAL A 67 -12.91 1.88 13.52
C VAL A 67 -12.35 2.28 12.15
N ILE A 68 -12.03 1.31 11.30
CA ILE A 68 -11.54 1.52 9.94
C ILE A 68 -12.30 0.59 9.01
N GLU A 69 -12.78 1.14 7.91
CA GLU A 69 -13.43 0.41 6.83
C GLU A 69 -12.55 0.44 5.59
N VAL A 70 -12.36 -0.71 4.95
CA VAL A 70 -11.57 -0.83 3.73
C VAL A 70 -12.48 -1.21 2.57
N ARG A 71 -12.34 -0.49 1.45
CA ARG A 71 -13.11 -0.73 0.23
C ARG A 71 -12.17 -0.96 -0.95
N PRO A 72 -12.45 -1.94 -1.83
CA PRO A 72 -11.68 -2.12 -3.05
C PRO A 72 -11.90 -0.95 -4.01
N LEU A 73 -10.90 -0.68 -4.85
CA LEU A 73 -11.02 0.28 -5.94
C LEU A 73 -11.84 -0.31 -7.09
N THR A 74 -12.48 0.57 -7.87
CA THR A 74 -13.20 0.17 -9.09
C THR A 74 -12.22 -0.35 -10.15
N PRO A 75 -12.56 -1.42 -10.89
CA PRO A 75 -11.73 -1.90 -12.00
C PRO A 75 -11.46 -0.81 -13.06
N PRO A 76 -10.25 -0.77 -13.67
CA PRO A 76 -9.13 -1.67 -13.42
C PRO A 76 -8.42 -1.36 -12.09
N VAL A 77 -8.31 -2.38 -11.23
CA VAL A 77 -7.69 -2.22 -9.91
C VAL A 77 -6.17 -2.10 -10.08
N PRO A 78 -5.54 -1.01 -9.60
CA PRO A 78 -4.10 -0.87 -9.69
C PRO A 78 -3.41 -1.91 -8.80
N PHE A 79 -2.30 -2.45 -9.30
CA PHE A 79 -1.47 -3.39 -8.56
C PHE A 79 0.00 -3.03 -8.69
N ARG A 80 0.82 -3.56 -7.79
CA ARG A 80 2.28 -3.47 -7.85
C ARG A 80 2.89 -4.85 -7.84
N THR A 81 4.00 -5.01 -8.55
CA THR A 81 4.79 -6.25 -8.52
C THR A 81 5.82 -6.16 -7.41
N VAL A 82 5.74 -7.05 -6.43
CA VAL A 82 6.79 -7.22 -5.42
C VAL A 82 7.89 -8.11 -5.99
N ALA A 83 9.14 -7.65 -5.90
CA ALA A 83 10.30 -8.37 -6.41
C ALA A 83 11.42 -8.39 -5.37
N ILE A 84 12.27 -9.41 -5.44
CA ILE A 84 13.53 -9.49 -4.71
C ILE A 84 14.68 -9.24 -5.69
N ALA A 85 15.62 -8.40 -5.31
CA ALA A 85 16.83 -8.11 -6.07
C ALA A 85 18.06 -8.52 -5.26
N TRP A 86 19.06 -9.09 -5.94
CA TRP A 86 20.33 -9.48 -5.33
C TRP A 86 21.48 -9.23 -6.31
N ARG A 87 22.71 -9.16 -5.78
CA ARG A 87 23.91 -9.01 -6.62
C ARG A 87 24.13 -10.30 -7.42
N ALA A 88 24.42 -10.18 -8.71
CA ALA A 88 24.78 -11.33 -9.55
C ALA A 88 25.97 -12.14 -9.00
N SER A 89 26.91 -11.46 -8.31
CA SER A 89 28.08 -12.07 -7.69
C SER A 89 27.82 -12.72 -6.31
N PHE A 90 26.56 -12.82 -5.87
CA PHE A 90 26.24 -13.38 -4.56
C PHE A 90 26.49 -14.90 -4.54
N PRO A 91 27.31 -15.43 -3.60
CA PRO A 91 27.79 -16.81 -3.69
C PRO A 91 26.77 -17.88 -3.28
N ARG A 92 25.54 -17.52 -2.87
CA ARG A 92 24.52 -18.47 -2.40
C ARG A 92 23.18 -18.34 -3.14
N PRO A 93 23.13 -18.63 -4.45
CA PRO A 93 21.89 -18.51 -5.24
C PRO A 93 20.73 -19.35 -4.68
N LYS A 94 21.01 -20.57 -4.20
CA LYS A 94 20.00 -21.44 -3.56
C LYS A 94 19.32 -20.81 -2.34
N ALA A 95 20.04 -19.96 -1.59
CA ALA A 95 19.45 -19.26 -0.46
C ALA A 95 18.46 -18.18 -0.93
N ILE A 96 18.76 -17.52 -2.05
CA ILE A 96 17.86 -16.54 -2.67
C ILE A 96 16.62 -17.23 -3.23
N GLU A 97 16.76 -18.38 -3.87
CA GLU A 97 15.63 -19.17 -4.36
C GLU A 97 14.66 -19.52 -3.23
N ILE A 98 15.17 -20.10 -2.14
CA ILE A 98 14.35 -20.44 -0.97
C ILE A 98 13.67 -19.19 -0.37
N LEU A 99 14.38 -18.06 -0.30
CA LEU A 99 13.81 -16.81 0.20
C LEU A 99 12.71 -16.27 -0.73
N ALA A 100 12.93 -16.31 -2.04
CA ALA A 100 11.96 -15.88 -3.04
C ALA A 100 10.69 -16.74 -2.97
N ASP A 101 10.85 -18.06 -2.84
CA ASP A 101 9.73 -19.00 -2.67
C ASP A 101 8.99 -18.73 -1.36
N SER A 102 9.71 -18.51 -0.26
CA SER A 102 9.12 -18.19 1.04
C SER A 102 8.29 -16.90 0.98
N ILE A 103 8.80 -15.85 0.31
CA ILE A 103 8.08 -14.59 0.11
C ILE A 103 6.80 -14.85 -0.72
N ARG A 104 6.89 -15.58 -1.84
CA ARG A 104 5.73 -15.89 -2.69
C ARG A 104 4.65 -16.67 -1.96
N LEU A 105 5.03 -17.67 -1.17
CA LEU A 105 4.10 -18.52 -0.42
C LEU A 105 3.42 -17.78 0.74
N CYS A 106 4.15 -16.88 1.43
CA CYS A 106 3.62 -16.11 2.54
C CYS A 106 2.72 -14.93 2.10
N SER A 107 3.02 -14.31 0.94
CA SER A 107 2.38 -13.06 0.50
C SER A 107 1.02 -13.23 -0.19
N VAL A 108 0.43 -14.43 -0.21
CA VAL A 108 -0.92 -14.67 -0.74
C VAL A 108 -1.98 -14.12 0.22
N ALA A 109 -2.04 -12.79 0.35
CA ALA A 109 -3.18 -12.10 0.93
C ALA A 109 -4.35 -12.25 -0.05
N LYS A 110 -5.37 -13.05 0.31
CA LYS A 110 -6.58 -13.21 -0.49
C LYS A 110 -7.32 -11.86 -0.49
N PRO A 111 -7.74 -11.32 -1.65
CA PRO A 111 -8.55 -10.10 -1.65
C PRO A 111 -9.83 -10.33 -0.82
N PRO A 112 -10.24 -9.36 0.02
CA PRO A 112 -11.48 -9.48 0.77
C PRO A 112 -12.64 -9.67 -0.21
N ALA A 113 -13.55 -10.60 0.10
CA ALA A 113 -14.72 -10.84 -0.72
C ALA A 113 -15.52 -9.54 -0.84
N ALA A 114 -15.85 -9.15 -2.07
CA ALA A 114 -16.71 -8.00 -2.30
C ALA A 114 -18.10 -8.28 -1.72
N SER A 115 -18.51 -7.49 -0.73
CA SER A 115 -19.86 -7.46 -0.16
C SER A 115 -20.66 -6.31 -0.76
#